data_AF-A0A1B0AH62-F1
#
_entry.id   AF-A0A1B0AH62-F1
#
_cell.length_a   1.000
_cell.length_b   1.000
_cell.length_c   1.000
_cell.angle_alpha   90.00
_cell.angle_beta   90.00
_cell.angle_gamma   90.00
#
_symmetry.space_group_name_H-M   'P 1'
#
loop_
_entity.id
_entity.type
_entity.pdbx_description
1 polymer ?
#
loop_
_entity_poly.entity_id
_entity_poly.type
_entity_poly.pdbx_seq_one_letter_code
_entity_poly.pdbx_strand_id
1 'polypeptide(L)'
;MNDPLTMIRQQVQLELRAMCSSKSPVGLKATAAITTILDLNDDCLLNIFKYLSIQDAFNILGCFDSRIDDVALTRIADLKNLCFSLREPPTFKRWQFQIIGQNLESVCISAGYTLSSEMSLYYLQLLLSSGSSDSKPRLHELTIHYVKFNDDYVECVLNVVSNIKYLDLSFCQLNDELLLPILERAGKLQILKLIGNYNLECKSLHHLQSPHLNFVELEMNLRCGIEVNKFIAEHVNVNVAVHSPSRLSYKTYGPNTNENEGDNETI
;
A
#
# COMPACT_ATOMS: atom_id res chain seq x y z
N MET A 1 -13.63 -33.76 -13.12
CA MET A 1 -13.35 -32.42 -12.55
C MET A 1 -13.18 -31.48 -13.72
N ASN A 2 -14.09 -30.52 -13.90
CA ASN A 2 -13.96 -29.54 -14.98
C ASN A 2 -12.77 -28.62 -14.65
N ASP A 3 -11.92 -28.40 -15.66
CA ASP A 3 -10.79 -27.47 -15.60
C ASP A 3 -11.31 -26.04 -15.28
N PRO A 4 -10.73 -25.34 -14.28
CA PRO A 4 -11.09 -23.96 -13.94
C PRO A 4 -11.14 -23.02 -15.16
N LEU A 5 -10.28 -23.23 -16.16
CA LEU A 5 -10.29 -22.45 -17.42
C LEU A 5 -11.55 -22.66 -18.25
N THR A 6 -12.19 -23.83 -18.13
CA THR A 6 -13.43 -24.15 -18.85
C THR A 6 -14.62 -23.41 -18.23
N MET A 7 -14.62 -23.23 -16.91
CA MET A 7 -15.65 -22.46 -16.19
C MET A 7 -15.53 -20.96 -16.50
N ILE A 8 -14.31 -20.41 -16.54
CA ILE A 8 -14.06 -19.01 -16.91
C ILE A 8 -14.51 -18.75 -18.36
N ARG A 9 -14.20 -19.66 -19.30
CA ARG A 9 -14.67 -19.56 -20.69
C ARG A 9 -16.20 -19.55 -20.81
N GLN A 10 -16.89 -20.37 -20.02
CA GLN A 10 -18.36 -20.41 -20.03
C GLN A 10 -18.98 -19.14 -19.43
N GLN A 11 -18.40 -18.61 -18.35
CA GLN A 11 -18.87 -17.38 -17.70
C GLN A 11 -18.71 -16.17 -18.63
N VAL A 12 -17.54 -16.04 -19.27
CA VAL A 12 -17.28 -14.96 -20.24
C VAL A 12 -18.21 -15.05 -21.45
N GLN A 13 -18.52 -16.26 -21.95
CA GLN A 13 -19.47 -16.44 -23.05
C GLN A 13 -20.92 -16.11 -22.67
N LEU A 14 -21.34 -16.38 -21.43
CA LEU A 14 -22.68 -16.05 -20.94
C LEU A 14 -22.87 -14.53 -20.80
N GLU A 15 -21.86 -13.82 -20.30
CA GLU A 15 -21.91 -12.36 -20.13
C GLU A 15 -21.85 -11.62 -21.48
N LEU A 16 -21.05 -12.11 -22.45
CA LEU A 16 -21.02 -11.59 -23.82
C LEU A 16 -22.40 -11.69 -24.51
N ARG A 17 -23.15 -12.77 -24.27
CA ARG A 17 -24.50 -12.95 -24.81
C ARG A 17 -25.53 -12.03 -24.16
N ALA A 18 -25.40 -11.77 -22.86
CA ALA A 18 -26.28 -10.86 -22.13
C ALA A 18 -26.09 -9.41 -22.59
N MET A 19 -24.85 -8.99 -22.86
CA MET A 19 -24.53 -7.62 -23.30
C MET A 19 -25.00 -7.32 -24.74
N CYS A 20 -25.02 -8.32 -25.63
CA CYS A 20 -25.47 -8.13 -27.02
C CYS A 20 -27.00 -8.09 -27.20
N SER A 21 -27.78 -8.41 -26.17
CA SER A 21 -29.25 -8.58 -26.30
C SER A 21 -30.07 -7.32 -26.01
N SER A 22 -29.44 -6.17 -25.75
CA SER A 22 -30.16 -4.92 -25.45
C SER A 22 -29.86 -3.82 -26.46
N LYS A 23 -30.61 -3.79 -27.58
CA LYS A 23 -31.18 -2.59 -28.24
C LYS A 23 -31.83 -2.92 -29.60
N SER A 24 -32.99 -2.31 -29.83
CA SER A 24 -33.80 -2.36 -31.06
C SER A 24 -33.10 -1.71 -32.28
N PRO A 25 -33.48 -2.03 -33.53
CA PRO A 25 -32.62 -1.85 -34.69
C PRO A 25 -32.76 -0.45 -35.29
N VAL A 26 -31.66 0.30 -35.32
CA VAL A 26 -31.47 1.41 -36.26
C VAL A 26 -30.43 0.95 -37.26
N GLY A 27 -30.77 1.03 -38.55
CA GLY A 27 -29.98 0.50 -39.66
C GLY A 27 -28.54 1.01 -39.67
N LEU A 28 -27.62 0.14 -39.25
CA LEU A 28 -26.19 0.27 -39.43
C LEU A 28 -25.74 -0.91 -40.29
N LYS A 29 -24.94 -0.59 -41.33
CA LYS A 29 -24.26 -1.57 -42.19
C LYS A 29 -23.71 -2.70 -41.32
N ALA A 30 -23.93 -3.95 -41.73
CA ALA A 30 -23.49 -5.14 -41.02
C ALA A 30 -22.03 -5.00 -40.58
N THR A 31 -21.85 -4.69 -39.30
CA THR A 31 -20.56 -4.76 -38.63
C THR A 31 -20.12 -6.21 -38.72
N ALA A 32 -18.87 -6.45 -39.15
CA ALA A 32 -18.28 -7.78 -39.20
C ALA A 32 -18.60 -8.52 -37.89
N ALA A 33 -19.08 -9.76 -37.99
CA ALA A 33 -19.48 -10.51 -36.81
C ALA A 33 -18.26 -10.66 -35.90
N ILE A 34 -18.38 -10.27 -34.63
CA ILE A 34 -17.36 -10.54 -33.61
C ILE A 34 -17.32 -12.06 -33.43
N THR A 35 -16.23 -12.68 -33.88
CA THR A 35 -16.04 -14.14 -33.84
C THR A 35 -15.09 -14.57 -32.75
N THR A 36 -14.17 -13.68 -32.35
CA THR A 36 -13.16 -13.93 -31.33
C THR A 36 -13.03 -12.75 -30.38
N ILE A 37 -12.46 -12.99 -29.19
CA ILE A 37 -12.17 -11.91 -28.23
C ILE A 37 -11.20 -10.87 -28.81
N LEU A 38 -10.35 -11.25 -29.76
CA LEU A 38 -9.39 -10.36 -30.42
C LEU A 38 -10.07 -9.37 -31.39
N ASP A 39 -11.33 -9.62 -31.77
CA ASP A 39 -12.11 -8.68 -32.61
C ASP A 39 -12.62 -7.48 -31.81
N LEU A 40 -12.56 -7.54 -30.47
CA LEU A 40 -12.86 -6.40 -29.59
C LEU A 40 -11.76 -5.35 -29.68
N ASN A 41 -12.07 -4.07 -29.44
CA ASN A 41 -11.07 -3.01 -29.28
C ASN A 41 -10.45 -3.04 -27.86
N ASP A 42 -9.38 -2.27 -27.64
CA ASP A 42 -8.63 -2.30 -26.38
C ASP A 42 -9.46 -1.84 -25.17
N ASP A 43 -10.33 -0.84 -25.35
CA ASP A 43 -11.22 -0.37 -24.27
C ASP A 43 -12.18 -1.47 -23.80
N CYS A 44 -12.73 -2.25 -24.73
CA CYS A 44 -13.58 -3.40 -24.42
C CYS A 44 -12.77 -4.49 -23.70
N LEU A 45 -11.56 -4.79 -24.18
CA LEU A 45 -10.68 -5.79 -23.55
C LEU A 45 -10.29 -5.38 -22.13
N LEU A 46 -9.87 -4.13 -21.93
CA LEU A 46 -9.54 -3.59 -20.61
C LEU A 46 -10.75 -3.65 -19.68
N ASN A 47 -11.94 -3.31 -20.16
CA ASN A 47 -13.16 -3.41 -19.36
C ASN A 47 -13.50 -4.86 -18.96
N ILE A 48 -13.23 -5.84 -19.82
CA ILE A 48 -13.37 -7.26 -19.47
C ILE A 48 -12.29 -7.67 -18.44
N PHE A 49 -11.05 -7.23 -18.63
CA PHE A 49 -9.92 -7.66 -17.79
C PHE A 49 -9.96 -7.06 -16.39
N LYS A 50 -10.70 -5.96 -16.17
CA LYS A 50 -11.00 -5.43 -14.82
C LYS A 50 -11.60 -6.49 -13.89
N TYR A 51 -12.36 -7.45 -14.44
CA TYR A 51 -12.97 -8.53 -13.66
C TYR A 51 -12.01 -9.68 -13.33
N LEU A 52 -10.83 -9.73 -13.94
CA LEU A 52 -9.81 -10.70 -13.58
C LEU A 52 -9.14 -10.31 -12.25
N SER A 53 -8.87 -11.33 -11.43
CA SER A 53 -7.93 -11.16 -10.32
C SER A 53 -6.53 -10.89 -10.88
N ILE A 54 -5.67 -10.28 -10.06
CA ILE A 54 -4.27 -10.06 -10.44
C ILE A 54 -3.56 -11.38 -10.74
N GLN A 55 -3.88 -12.44 -9.98
CA GLN A 55 -3.34 -13.78 -10.23
C GLN A 55 -3.79 -14.33 -11.58
N ASP A 56 -5.06 -14.16 -11.95
CA ASP A 56 -5.57 -14.60 -13.25
C ASP A 56 -4.95 -13.81 -14.40
N ALA A 57 -4.77 -12.49 -14.23
CA ALA A 57 -4.08 -11.64 -15.20
C ALA A 57 -2.62 -12.11 -15.42
N PHE A 58 -1.93 -12.55 -14.37
CA PHE A 58 -0.62 -13.18 -14.54
C PHE A 58 -0.67 -14.55 -15.23
N ASN A 59 -1.71 -15.36 -14.95
CA ASN A 59 -1.82 -16.71 -15.49
C ASN A 59 -2.08 -16.72 -17.00
N ILE A 60 -2.59 -15.63 -17.58
CA ILE A 60 -2.84 -15.52 -19.02
C ILE A 60 -1.66 -14.97 -19.82
N LEU A 61 -0.64 -14.40 -19.16
CA LEU A 61 0.54 -13.88 -19.83
C LEU A 61 1.26 -14.97 -20.63
N GLY A 62 1.60 -14.69 -21.88
CA GLY A 62 2.30 -15.58 -22.79
C GLY A 62 1.47 -16.80 -23.24
N CYS A 63 0.17 -16.86 -22.89
CA CYS A 63 -0.68 -18.00 -23.26
C CYS A 63 -1.38 -17.83 -24.61
N PHE A 64 -1.54 -16.60 -25.09
CA PHE A 64 -2.38 -16.28 -26.24
C PHE A 64 -1.65 -15.40 -27.25
N ASP A 65 -1.96 -14.10 -27.26
CA ASP A 65 -1.49 -13.10 -28.21
C ASP A 65 -0.86 -11.95 -27.44
N SER A 66 0.15 -11.28 -28.01
CA SER A 66 0.86 -10.17 -27.35
C SER A 66 -0.10 -9.04 -26.94
N ARG A 67 -1.17 -8.82 -27.69
CA ARG A 67 -2.19 -7.83 -27.34
C ARG A 67 -2.95 -8.21 -26.06
N ILE A 68 -3.16 -9.51 -25.81
CA ILE A 68 -3.74 -9.99 -24.55
C ILE A 68 -2.75 -9.81 -23.42
N ASP A 69 -1.46 -10.02 -23.67
CA ASP A 69 -0.40 -9.75 -22.69
C ASP A 69 -0.35 -8.27 -22.30
N ASP A 70 -0.45 -7.36 -23.27
CA ASP A 70 -0.47 -5.91 -23.02
C ASP A 70 -1.68 -5.48 -22.16
N VAL A 71 -2.86 -6.02 -22.45
CA VAL A 71 -4.07 -5.76 -21.66
C VAL A 71 -3.95 -6.35 -20.25
N ALA A 72 -3.38 -7.56 -20.11
CA ALA A 72 -3.11 -8.18 -18.82
C ALA A 72 -2.09 -7.39 -17.98
N LEU A 73 -1.00 -6.92 -18.60
CA LEU A 73 0.00 -6.07 -17.96
C LEU A 73 -0.61 -4.72 -17.54
N THR A 74 -1.48 -4.14 -18.36
CA THR A 74 -2.22 -2.92 -17.99
C THR A 74 -3.10 -3.17 -16.77
N ARG A 75 -3.85 -4.28 -16.74
CA ARG A 75 -4.66 -4.68 -15.59
C ARG A 75 -3.83 -4.89 -14.32
N ILE A 76 -2.63 -5.46 -14.44
CA ILE A 76 -1.69 -5.62 -13.32
C ILE A 76 -1.19 -4.25 -12.85
N ALA A 77 -0.86 -3.36 -13.79
CA ALA A 77 -0.40 -2.00 -13.50
C ALA A 77 -1.46 -1.13 -12.83
N ASP A 78 -2.76 -1.45 -12.98
CA ASP A 78 -3.86 -0.80 -12.27
C ASP A 78 -3.87 -1.12 -10.76
N LEU A 79 -3.14 -2.14 -10.30
CA LEU A 79 -2.96 -2.39 -8.87
C LEU A 79 -2.05 -1.31 -8.27
N LYS A 80 -2.66 -0.31 -7.64
CA LYS A 80 -1.94 0.78 -6.95
C LYS A 80 -1.66 0.50 -5.48
N ASN A 81 -2.49 -0.33 -4.86
CA ASN A 81 -2.45 -0.57 -3.42
C ASN A 81 -2.35 -2.05 -3.13
N LEU A 82 -1.36 -2.45 -2.34
CA LEU A 82 -1.18 -3.83 -1.89
C LEU A 82 -1.07 -3.86 -0.37
N CYS A 83 -2.08 -4.41 0.30
CA CYS A 83 -2.10 -4.62 1.75
C CYS A 83 -2.29 -6.11 2.03
N PHE A 84 -1.43 -6.69 2.86
CA PHE A 84 -1.54 -8.09 3.24
C PHE A 84 -1.03 -8.34 4.65
N SER A 85 -1.49 -9.46 5.20
CA SER A 85 -1.01 -10.01 6.46
C SER A 85 -0.01 -11.12 6.19
N LEU A 86 1.10 -11.15 6.90
CA LEU A 86 2.10 -12.22 6.87
C LEU A 86 1.57 -13.53 7.45
N ARG A 87 0.38 -13.53 8.08
CA ARG A 87 -0.34 -14.77 8.41
C ARG A 87 -0.88 -15.48 7.17
N GLU A 88 -1.17 -14.72 6.12
CA GLU A 88 -1.69 -15.18 4.83
C GLU A 88 -0.97 -14.43 3.70
N PRO A 89 0.34 -14.70 3.52
CA PRO A 89 1.13 -13.95 2.57
C PRO A 89 0.68 -14.23 1.12
N PRO A 90 0.79 -13.25 0.20
CA PRO A 90 0.46 -13.44 -1.19
C PRO A 90 1.34 -14.52 -1.84
N THR A 91 0.75 -15.36 -2.67
CA THR A 91 1.40 -16.52 -3.30
C THR A 91 2.06 -16.20 -4.65
N PHE A 92 2.34 -14.92 -4.92
CA PHE A 92 2.98 -14.49 -6.15
C PHE A 92 4.42 -15.00 -6.25
N LYS A 93 4.88 -15.25 -7.47
CA LYS A 93 6.28 -15.56 -7.77
C LYS A 93 7.14 -14.29 -7.65
N ARG A 94 8.45 -14.46 -7.43
CA ARG A 94 9.41 -13.35 -7.33
C ARG A 94 9.27 -12.30 -8.44
N TRP A 95 9.21 -12.73 -9.70
CA TRP A 95 9.10 -11.81 -10.85
C TRP A 95 7.74 -11.08 -10.90
N GLN A 96 6.67 -11.71 -10.38
CA GLN A 96 5.35 -11.09 -10.30
C GLN A 96 5.35 -9.96 -9.27
N PHE A 97 5.97 -10.17 -8.11
CA PHE A 97 6.18 -9.10 -7.12
C PHE A 97 6.97 -7.92 -7.69
N GLN A 98 7.99 -8.18 -8.52
CA GLN A 98 8.77 -7.13 -9.16
C GLN A 98 7.94 -6.31 -10.17
N ILE A 99 7.02 -6.94 -10.91
CA ILE A 99 6.11 -6.23 -11.82
C ILE A 99 5.07 -5.43 -11.04
N ILE A 100 4.49 -6.02 -10.00
CA ILE A 100 3.55 -5.34 -9.09
C ILE A 100 4.23 -4.08 -8.50
N GLY A 101 5.42 -4.25 -7.93
CA GLY A 101 6.15 -3.20 -7.23
C GLY A 101 6.46 -1.95 -8.06
N GLN A 102 6.58 -2.09 -9.39
CA GLN A 102 6.82 -0.96 -10.29
C GLN A 102 5.66 0.04 -10.36
N ASN A 103 4.44 -0.41 -10.04
CA ASN A 103 3.21 0.36 -10.22
C ASN A 103 2.52 0.75 -8.91
N LEU A 104 2.99 0.22 -7.77
CA LEU A 104 2.40 0.49 -6.47
C LEU A 104 2.64 1.93 -6.00
N GLU A 105 1.58 2.50 -5.46
CA GLU A 105 1.54 3.79 -4.77
C GLU A 105 1.44 3.60 -3.25
N SER A 106 0.86 2.48 -2.80
CA SER A 106 0.70 2.13 -1.38
C SER A 106 1.06 0.66 -1.10
N VAL A 107 1.82 0.43 -0.03
CA VAL A 107 2.16 -0.90 0.50
C VAL A 107 1.81 -0.96 1.97
N CYS A 108 1.12 -2.04 2.36
CA CYS A 108 0.81 -2.37 3.74
C CYS A 108 1.23 -3.82 4.02
N ILE A 109 2.09 -4.01 5.03
CA ILE A 109 2.53 -5.33 5.52
C ILE A 109 2.27 -5.40 7.02
N SER A 110 1.45 -6.35 7.44
CA SER A 110 1.12 -6.57 8.86
C SER A 110 1.30 -8.02 9.26
N ALA A 111 1.33 -8.33 10.56
CA ALA A 111 1.40 -9.73 11.05
C ALA A 111 0.42 -10.06 12.18
N GLY A 112 -0.21 -9.06 12.79
CA GLY A 112 -1.11 -9.20 13.95
C GLY A 112 -0.43 -9.72 15.22
N TYR A 113 0.87 -10.01 15.21
CA TYR A 113 1.76 -10.27 16.34
C TYR A 113 3.20 -10.00 15.87
N THR A 114 4.12 -9.64 16.78
CA THR A 114 5.48 -9.28 16.35
C THR A 114 6.20 -10.47 15.71
N LEU A 115 6.59 -10.32 14.45
CA LEU A 115 7.43 -11.27 13.70
C LEU A 115 8.89 -10.85 13.65
N SER A 116 9.76 -11.82 13.33
CA SER A 116 11.13 -11.54 12.91
C SER A 116 11.14 -10.70 11.63
N SER A 117 12.19 -9.89 11.49
CA SER A 117 12.37 -8.94 10.38
C SER A 117 12.42 -9.63 9.02
N GLU A 118 12.97 -10.85 8.96
CA GLU A 118 13.32 -11.56 7.72
C GLU A 118 12.14 -11.75 6.75
N MET A 119 11.01 -12.26 7.22
CA MET A 119 9.85 -12.55 6.37
C MET A 119 9.25 -11.27 5.77
N SER A 120 9.07 -10.24 6.60
CA SER A 120 8.53 -8.97 6.15
C SER A 120 9.49 -8.26 5.20
N LEU A 121 10.78 -8.25 5.55
CA LEU A 121 11.84 -7.65 4.76
C LEU A 121 11.95 -8.31 3.39
N TYR A 122 11.81 -9.64 3.31
CA TYR A 122 11.79 -10.36 2.04
C TYR A 122 10.72 -9.82 1.08
N TYR A 123 9.47 -9.70 1.52
CA TYR A 123 8.41 -9.17 0.66
C TYR A 123 8.61 -7.70 0.31
N LEU A 124 9.01 -6.88 1.28
CA LEU A 124 9.31 -5.48 1.02
C LEU A 124 10.42 -5.34 -0.02
N GLN A 125 11.53 -6.08 0.13
CA GLN A 125 12.61 -6.10 -0.84
C GLN A 125 12.11 -6.55 -2.21
N LEU A 126 11.30 -7.60 -2.32
CA LEU A 126 10.76 -8.04 -3.61
C LEU A 126 9.94 -6.96 -4.33
N LEU A 127 9.12 -6.22 -3.58
CA LEU A 127 8.30 -5.12 -4.10
C LEU A 127 9.15 -3.90 -4.47
N LEU A 128 10.20 -3.61 -3.71
CA LEU A 128 11.09 -2.46 -3.95
C LEU A 128 12.20 -2.76 -4.97
N SER A 129 12.48 -4.04 -5.23
CA SER A 129 13.42 -4.52 -6.25
C SER A 129 12.87 -4.23 -7.65
N SER A 130 13.03 -3.00 -8.14
CA SER A 130 12.75 -2.67 -9.53
C SER A 130 13.84 -3.29 -10.42
N GLY A 131 13.45 -4.05 -11.44
CA GLY A 131 14.35 -4.75 -12.36
C GLY A 131 15.08 -3.84 -13.37
N SER A 132 14.94 -2.50 -13.26
CA SER A 132 15.64 -1.53 -14.09
C SER A 132 16.17 -0.40 -13.21
N SER A 133 17.42 0.02 -13.40
CA SER A 133 18.06 1.08 -12.59
C SER A 133 17.40 2.46 -12.72
N ASP A 134 16.50 2.62 -13.69
CA ASP A 134 16.02 3.93 -14.12
C ASP A 134 14.59 4.23 -13.65
N SER A 135 13.86 3.24 -13.12
CA SER A 135 12.51 3.43 -12.60
C SER A 135 12.50 3.50 -11.07
N LYS A 136 12.49 4.71 -10.50
CA LYS A 136 12.25 4.87 -9.05
C LYS A 136 10.85 4.35 -8.68
N PRO A 137 10.68 3.64 -7.55
CA PRO A 137 9.36 3.24 -7.07
C PRO A 137 8.40 4.44 -6.96
N ARG A 138 7.16 4.26 -7.40
CA ARG A 138 6.06 5.26 -7.29
C ARG A 138 5.41 5.29 -5.91
N LEU A 139 6.05 4.63 -4.94
CA LEU A 139 5.51 4.46 -3.60
C LEU A 139 5.43 5.81 -2.89
N HIS A 140 4.25 6.11 -2.35
CA HIS A 140 3.96 7.31 -1.57
C HIS A 140 3.40 6.97 -0.19
N GLU A 141 2.96 5.73 0.02
CA GLU A 141 2.44 5.28 1.30
C GLU A 141 3.08 3.95 1.70
N LEU A 142 3.57 3.87 2.93
CA LEU A 142 4.18 2.68 3.48
C LEU A 142 3.65 2.45 4.90
N THR A 143 3.01 1.30 5.09
CA THR A 143 2.52 0.83 6.37
C THR A 143 3.18 -0.49 6.71
N ILE A 144 3.82 -0.56 7.88
CA ILE A 144 4.48 -1.76 8.39
C ILE A 144 4.08 -1.91 9.84
N HIS A 145 3.45 -3.03 10.17
CA HIS A 145 3.00 -3.31 11.53
C HIS A 145 3.55 -4.63 12.05
N TYR A 146 3.86 -4.66 13.35
CA TYR A 146 4.24 -5.87 14.07
C TYR A 146 5.50 -6.55 13.52
N VAL A 147 6.51 -5.77 13.17
CA VAL A 147 7.81 -6.27 12.69
C VAL A 147 8.90 -5.78 13.62
N LYS A 148 9.83 -6.63 14.06
CA LYS A 148 11.02 -6.14 14.75
C LYS A 148 11.91 -5.39 13.76
N PHE A 149 12.01 -4.07 13.85
CA PHE A 149 12.88 -3.30 12.96
C PHE A 149 14.37 -3.55 13.27
N ASN A 150 15.22 -3.58 12.24
CA ASN A 150 16.67 -3.73 12.33
C ASN A 150 17.36 -2.90 11.23
N ASP A 151 18.69 -2.88 11.20
CA ASP A 151 19.47 -2.09 10.25
C ASP A 151 19.17 -2.42 8.77
N ASP A 152 19.03 -3.70 8.42
CA ASP A 152 18.67 -4.12 7.05
C ASP A 152 17.30 -3.56 6.63
N TYR A 153 16.37 -3.48 7.59
CA TYR A 153 15.06 -2.90 7.37
C TYR A 153 15.13 -1.38 7.16
N VAL A 154 15.96 -0.70 7.96
CA VAL A 154 16.25 0.74 7.79
C VAL A 154 16.81 0.98 6.40
N GLU A 155 17.85 0.25 5.97
CA GLU A 155 18.44 0.39 4.63
C GLU A 155 17.38 0.22 3.52
N CYS A 156 16.51 -0.78 3.66
CA CYS A 156 15.44 -1.04 2.71
C CYS A 156 14.47 0.15 2.62
N VAL A 157 14.03 0.70 3.75
CA VAL A 157 13.12 1.85 3.80
C VAL A 157 13.77 3.14 3.30
N LEU A 158 15.06 3.35 3.58
CA LEU A 158 15.81 4.53 3.12
C LEU A 158 15.84 4.66 1.59
N ASN A 159 15.68 3.56 0.85
CA ASN A 159 15.60 3.58 -0.61
C ASN A 159 14.34 4.27 -1.15
N VAL A 160 13.27 4.35 -0.35
CA VAL A 160 11.97 4.88 -0.79
C VAL A 160 11.47 6.06 0.04
N VAL A 161 11.94 6.23 1.28
CA VAL A 161 11.38 7.19 2.25
C VAL A 161 11.32 8.63 1.73
N SER A 162 12.26 9.05 0.88
CA SER A 162 12.27 10.40 0.28
C SER A 162 11.03 10.71 -0.59
N ASN A 163 10.30 9.69 -1.03
CA ASN A 163 9.06 9.83 -1.80
C ASN A 163 7.79 9.57 -0.97
N ILE A 164 7.93 9.10 0.26
CA ILE A 164 6.81 8.73 1.12
C ILE A 164 6.14 9.99 1.69
N LYS A 165 4.81 10.01 1.56
CA LYS A 165 3.90 11.01 2.12
C LYS A 165 3.18 10.46 3.35
N TYR A 166 2.85 9.18 3.38
CA TYR A 166 2.23 8.50 4.52
C TYR A 166 3.16 7.39 5.01
N LEU A 167 3.62 7.49 6.26
CA LEU A 167 4.45 6.48 6.89
C LEU A 167 3.82 6.02 8.20
N ASP A 168 3.50 4.75 8.29
CA ASP A 168 3.02 4.12 9.50
C ASP A 168 3.94 2.95 9.88
N LEU A 169 4.68 3.14 10.98
CA LEU A 169 5.59 2.15 11.55
C LEU A 169 5.13 1.74 12.96
N SER A 170 3.82 1.66 13.15
CA SER A 170 3.24 1.26 14.43
C SER A 170 3.59 -0.19 14.78
N PHE A 171 3.76 -0.48 16.06
CA PHE A 171 4.08 -1.81 16.61
C PHE A 171 5.36 -2.43 16.04
N CYS A 172 6.33 -1.62 15.62
CA CYS A 172 7.57 -2.09 14.98
C CYS A 172 8.76 -2.28 15.92
N GLN A 173 8.54 -2.19 17.24
CA GLN A 173 9.61 -2.25 18.25
C GLN A 173 10.75 -1.25 17.99
N LEU A 174 10.43 -0.10 17.39
CA LEU A 174 11.41 0.93 17.05
C LEU A 174 12.02 1.57 18.30
N ASN A 175 13.26 2.03 18.13
CA ASN A 175 13.94 2.97 19.01
C ASN A 175 14.37 4.19 18.18
N ASP A 176 14.92 5.22 18.84
CA ASP A 176 15.35 6.44 18.16
C ASP A 176 16.54 6.23 17.20
N GLU A 177 17.43 5.28 17.49
CA GLU A 177 18.58 4.97 16.62
C GLU A 177 18.14 4.48 15.23
N LEU A 178 17.14 3.60 15.18
CA LEU A 178 16.59 3.06 13.93
C LEU A 178 15.67 4.06 13.22
N LEU A 179 14.94 4.88 13.98
CA LEU A 179 13.97 5.83 13.42
C LEU A 179 14.65 7.10 12.86
N LEU A 180 15.69 7.61 13.52
CA LEU A 180 16.38 8.84 13.15
C LEU A 180 16.74 8.93 11.64
N PRO A 181 17.47 7.98 11.05
CA PRO A 181 17.88 8.10 9.64
C PRO A 181 16.68 8.12 8.67
N ILE A 182 15.56 7.51 9.06
CA ILE A 182 14.32 7.51 8.27
C ILE A 182 13.73 8.92 8.27
N LEU A 183 13.59 9.54 9.45
CA LEU A 183 12.99 10.88 9.59
C LEU A 183 13.83 11.97 8.91
N GLU A 184 15.15 11.88 8.98
CA GLU A 184 16.06 12.83 8.32
C GLU A 184 15.91 12.83 6.79
N ARG A 185 15.50 11.70 6.19
CA ARG A 185 15.33 11.57 4.73
C ARG A 185 13.88 11.67 4.26
N ALA A 186 12.93 11.80 5.17
CA ALA A 186 11.49 11.81 4.87
C ALA A 186 10.99 13.19 4.40
N GLY A 187 11.64 13.80 3.39
CA GLY A 187 11.41 15.19 2.99
C GLY A 187 10.03 15.50 2.38
N LYS A 188 9.24 14.48 2.02
CA LYS A 188 7.86 14.63 1.49
C LYS A 188 6.78 14.18 2.48
N LEU A 189 7.17 13.81 3.70
CA LEU A 189 6.27 13.20 4.67
C LEU A 189 5.17 14.18 5.08
N GLN A 190 3.93 13.72 5.01
CA GLN A 190 2.74 14.47 5.41
C GLN A 190 2.16 13.88 6.70
N ILE A 191 2.12 12.56 6.77
CA ILE A 191 1.51 11.79 7.84
C ILE A 191 2.53 10.79 8.39
N LEU A 192 2.74 10.83 9.71
CA LEU A 192 3.59 9.89 10.45
C LEU A 192 2.79 9.21 11.56
N LYS A 193 2.87 7.88 11.66
CA LYS A 193 2.27 7.10 12.76
C LYS A 193 3.28 6.16 13.41
N LEU A 194 3.37 6.21 14.74
CA LEU A 194 4.37 5.49 15.54
C LEU A 194 3.79 4.82 16.80
N ILE A 195 2.55 4.32 16.73
CA ILE A 195 1.85 3.72 17.88
C ILE A 195 2.54 2.43 18.35
N GLY A 196 2.49 2.12 19.65
CA GLY A 196 2.95 0.82 20.18
C GLY A 196 4.45 0.53 20.04
N ASN A 197 5.29 1.55 19.87
CA ASN A 197 6.75 1.43 19.87
C ASN A 197 7.30 1.71 21.29
N TYR A 198 7.24 0.71 22.18
CA TYR A 198 7.52 0.90 23.62
C TYR A 198 8.98 1.25 23.97
N ASN A 199 9.92 1.08 23.04
CA ASN A 199 11.32 1.45 23.23
C ASN A 199 11.66 2.85 22.68
N LEU A 200 10.69 3.53 22.07
CA LEU A 200 10.89 4.84 21.47
C LEU A 200 10.83 5.94 22.53
N GLU A 201 11.88 6.76 22.61
CA GLU A 201 11.98 7.93 23.49
C GLU A 201 11.57 9.22 22.78
N CYS A 202 11.32 9.15 21.46
CA CYS A 202 10.83 10.23 20.60
C CYS A 202 11.80 11.41 20.41
N LYS A 203 13.07 11.28 20.80
CA LYS A 203 14.12 12.29 20.54
C LYS A 203 14.31 12.55 19.05
N SER A 204 14.18 11.51 18.24
CA SER A 204 14.32 11.55 16.78
C SER A 204 13.23 12.39 16.10
N LEU A 205 12.08 12.66 16.74
CA LEU A 205 11.02 13.49 16.16
C LEU A 205 11.50 14.91 15.84
N HIS A 206 12.43 15.45 16.62
CA HIS A 206 12.99 16.79 16.41
C HIS A 206 13.87 16.88 15.14
N HIS A 207 14.20 15.75 14.51
CA HIS A 207 14.95 15.70 13.25
C HIS A 207 14.05 15.60 12.02
N LEU A 208 12.73 15.61 12.21
CA LEU A 208 11.78 15.57 11.11
C LEU A 208 11.74 16.92 10.38
N GLN A 209 12.30 16.97 9.17
CA GLN A 209 12.47 18.21 8.40
C GLN A 209 11.44 18.42 7.28
N SER A 210 10.38 17.59 7.23
CA SER A 210 9.40 17.71 6.15
C SER A 210 8.56 18.99 6.27
N PRO A 211 8.62 19.92 5.29
CA PRO A 211 7.77 21.12 5.30
C PRO A 211 6.30 20.79 4.99
N HIS A 212 6.01 19.55 4.59
CA HIS A 212 4.67 19.09 4.25
C HIS A 212 3.97 18.36 5.40
N LEU A 213 4.65 18.20 6.53
CA LEU A 213 4.12 17.48 7.69
C LEU A 213 2.85 18.18 8.19
N ASN A 214 1.76 17.42 8.30
CA ASN A 214 0.47 17.95 8.74
C ASN A 214 -0.16 17.11 9.85
N PHE A 215 0.25 15.85 10.01
CA PHE A 215 -0.29 14.96 11.03
C PHE A 215 0.77 14.01 11.58
N VAL A 216 0.82 13.89 12.91
CA VAL A 216 1.64 12.91 13.63
C VAL A 216 0.78 12.19 14.66
N GLU A 217 0.84 10.86 14.67
CA GLU A 217 0.10 10.03 15.61
C GLU A 217 1.07 9.18 16.46
N LEU A 218 0.99 9.35 17.77
CA LEU A 218 1.94 8.84 18.76
C LEU A 218 1.22 8.15 19.91
N GLU A 219 1.89 7.21 20.58
CA GLU A 219 1.44 6.63 21.83
C GLU A 219 2.30 7.18 22.97
N MET A 220 1.65 7.74 23.99
CA MET A 220 2.34 8.21 25.18
C MET A 220 2.89 7.02 25.95
N ASN A 221 4.21 6.99 26.12
CA ASN A 221 4.90 6.08 27.01
C ASN A 221 5.73 6.88 28.04
N LEU A 222 6.20 6.21 29.09
CA LEU A 222 6.94 6.87 30.19
C LEU A 222 8.26 7.53 29.75
N ARG A 223 8.79 7.18 28.58
CA ARG A 223 10.07 7.65 28.06
C ARG A 223 9.92 8.81 27.08
N CYS A 224 8.77 8.94 26.42
CA CYS A 224 8.59 9.91 25.34
C CYS A 224 7.92 11.22 25.75
N GLY A 225 7.30 11.30 26.94
CA GLY A 225 6.42 12.42 27.29
C GLY A 225 7.07 13.81 27.20
N ILE A 226 8.34 13.94 27.58
CA ILE A 226 9.07 15.22 27.49
C ILE A 226 9.27 15.63 26.03
N GLU A 227 9.81 14.73 25.20
CA GLU A 227 10.10 15.02 23.79
C GLU A 227 8.82 15.24 22.98
N VAL A 228 7.74 14.50 23.25
CA VAL A 228 6.43 14.69 22.60
C VAL A 228 5.86 16.09 22.92
N ASN A 229 5.88 16.50 24.19
CA ASN A 229 5.40 17.83 24.58
C ASN A 229 6.23 18.94 23.94
N LYS A 230 7.56 18.77 23.89
CA LYS A 230 8.47 19.70 23.23
C LYS A 230 8.18 19.78 21.73
N PHE A 231 7.97 18.63 21.07
CA PHE A 231 7.63 18.57 19.65
C PHE A 231 6.32 19.33 19.36
N ILE A 232 5.28 19.11 20.16
CA ILE A 232 3.99 19.81 20.05
C ILE A 232 4.18 21.34 20.17
N ALA A 233 4.99 21.79 21.14
CA ALA A 233 5.27 23.20 21.34
C ALA A 233 6.05 23.84 20.18
N GLU A 234 6.98 23.09 19.55
CA GLU A 234 7.78 23.54 18.42
C GLU A 234 7.02 23.51 17.09
N HIS A 235 6.04 22.61 16.94
CA HIS A 235 5.34 22.33 15.68
C HIS A 235 3.86 22.68 15.74
N VAL A 236 3.53 23.92 16.12
CA VAL A 236 2.15 24.40 16.31
C VAL A 236 1.24 24.30 15.08
N ASN A 237 1.81 24.17 13.88
CA ASN A 237 1.07 24.02 12.62
C ASN A 237 0.78 22.56 12.24
N VAL A 238 1.23 21.60 13.04
CA VAL A 238 1.06 20.16 12.81
C VAL A 238 -0.02 19.65 13.75
N ASN A 239 -0.94 18.85 13.24
CA ASN A 239 -1.91 18.15 14.08
C ASN A 239 -1.24 16.94 14.72
N VAL A 240 -1.31 16.81 16.03
CA VAL A 240 -0.69 15.71 16.78
C VAL A 240 -1.76 14.97 17.56
N ALA A 241 -1.94 13.68 17.29
CA ALA A 241 -2.78 12.78 18.07
C ALA A 241 -1.89 11.96 19.02
N VAL A 242 -2.17 12.04 20.33
CA VAL A 242 -1.40 11.34 21.35
C VAL A 242 -2.32 10.41 22.13
N HIS A 243 -2.12 9.11 21.93
CA HIS A 243 -2.85 8.05 22.62
C HIS A 243 -2.33 7.82 24.03
N SER A 244 -3.22 7.48 24.96
CA SER A 244 -2.83 7.00 26.28
C SER A 244 -2.11 5.64 26.18
N PRO A 245 -1.32 5.23 27.20
CA PRO A 245 -0.63 3.94 27.18
C PRO A 245 -1.57 2.73 27.00
N SER A 246 -2.83 2.84 27.44
CA SER A 246 -3.85 1.81 27.24
C SER A 246 -4.46 1.82 25.83
N ARG A 247 -4.22 2.90 25.06
CA ARG A 247 -4.85 3.21 23.77
C ARG A 247 -6.38 3.30 23.84
N LEU A 248 -6.96 3.48 25.03
CA LEU A 248 -8.41 3.62 25.22
C LEU A 248 -8.87 5.07 25.05
N SER A 249 -7.95 6.02 25.00
CA SER A 249 -8.23 7.44 24.85
C SER A 249 -7.07 8.13 24.15
N TYR A 250 -7.34 9.29 23.54
CA TYR A 250 -6.32 10.11 22.91
C TYR A 250 -6.63 11.60 23.10
N LYS A 251 -5.57 12.41 23.06
CA LYS A 251 -5.67 13.87 23.00
C LYS A 251 -5.16 14.36 21.65
N THR A 252 -5.77 15.41 21.14
CA THR A 252 -5.33 16.05 19.90
C THR A 252 -4.79 17.45 20.19
N TYR A 253 -3.74 17.84 19.47
CA TYR A 253 -3.11 19.15 19.52
C TYR A 253 -2.96 19.67 18.09
N GLY A 254 -3.01 20.99 17.88
CA GLY A 254 -2.67 21.61 16.59
C GLY A 254 -3.67 22.66 16.11
N PRO A 255 -3.55 23.11 14.84
CA PRO A 255 -4.32 24.24 14.33
C PRO A 255 -5.81 23.96 14.16
N ASN A 256 -6.21 22.69 14.07
CA ASN A 256 -7.61 22.28 13.86
C ASN A 256 -8.27 21.72 15.12
N THR A 257 -7.62 21.81 16.29
CA THR A 257 -8.17 21.28 17.53
C THR A 257 -8.93 22.37 18.28
N ASN A 258 -10.26 22.38 18.15
CA ASN A 258 -11.10 22.75 19.28
C ASN A 258 -10.88 21.64 20.32
N GLU A 259 -10.51 21.97 21.56
CA GLU A 259 -10.29 21.01 22.66
C GLU A 259 -11.55 20.16 22.90
N ASN A 260 -11.75 19.12 22.10
CA ASN A 260 -12.79 18.12 22.31
C ASN A 260 -12.06 16.80 22.56
N GLU A 261 -12.01 16.42 23.84
CA GLU A 261 -11.65 15.07 24.27
C GLU A 261 -12.63 14.11 23.61
N GLY A 262 -12.14 13.32 22.64
CA GLY A 262 -12.91 12.28 22.00
C GLY A 262 -12.97 11.06 22.91
N ASP A 263 -13.94 11.04 23.81
CA ASP A 263 -14.33 9.81 24.51
C ASP A 263 -14.99 8.88 23.49
N ASN A 264 -14.31 7.81 23.08
CA ASN A 264 -14.97 6.70 22.43
C ASN A 264 -15.27 5.64 23.49
N GLU A 265 -16.57 5.55 23.84
CA GLU A 265 -17.16 4.41 24.51
C GLU A 265 -16.84 3.13 23.71
N THR A 266 -16.16 2.20 24.38
CA THR A 266 -16.02 0.80 23.98
C THR A 266 -17.39 0.13 23.81
N ILE A 267 -17.56 -0.60 22.69
CA ILE A 267 -18.39 -1.82 22.63
C ILE A 267 -17.47 -2.98 22.27
#